data_AF-A0A7J8T4G9-F1
#
_entry.id   AF-A0A7J8T4G9-F1
#
_cell.length_a   1.000
_cell.length_b   1.000
_cell.length_c   1.000
_cell.angle_alpha   90.00
_cell.angle_beta   90.00
_cell.angle_gamma   90.00
#
_symmetry.space_group_name_H-M   'P 1'
#
loop_
_entity.id
_entity.type
_entity.pdbx_description
1 polymer ?
#
loop_
_entity_poly.entity_id
_entity_poly.type
_entity_poly.pdbx_seq_one_letter_code
_entity_poly.pdbx_strand_id
1 'polypeptide(L)'
;MPLQEKYGSMIAMDEQTRLEMLSFETPKIRLLRSMSIEGEAMQVLDFAAFPKPEFDLPIFCGNFFTTANMNIVVLDLNPLHDVTSRRDYKEKYYDRLLPLGLKYTEAWLELMEQAVEDTDPSQITCNLEAQHRYLTWRAEKDPGHGVLKRLIGEKLAKDLLRNFLFSGIDELGSKTFLDYFPEYGIEDGTINEKRSIIGKGFENRPWDKNGEFIGNDLRN
;
A
#
# COMPACT_ATOMS: atom_id res chain seq x y z
N MET A 1 26.39 -6.52 -14.30
CA MET A 1 25.42 -5.53 -14.84
C MET A 1 25.73 -4.24 -14.11
N PRO A 2 26.00 -3.11 -14.80
CA PRO A 2 26.61 -1.93 -14.18
C PRO A 2 25.87 -1.38 -12.95
N LEU A 3 24.55 -1.57 -12.87
CA LEU A 3 23.75 -1.20 -11.70
C LEU A 3 23.96 -2.15 -10.51
N GLN A 4 23.99 -3.47 -10.73
CA GLN A 4 24.18 -4.45 -9.66
C GLN A 4 25.56 -4.34 -9.00
N GLU A 5 26.58 -3.98 -9.76
CA GLU A 5 27.94 -3.75 -9.27
C GLU A 5 28.03 -2.54 -8.33
N LYS A 6 27.14 -1.56 -8.50
CA LYS A 6 27.08 -0.33 -7.70
C LYS A 6 26.04 -0.38 -6.58
N TYR A 7 24.96 -1.12 -6.78
CA TYR A 7 23.80 -1.18 -5.90
C TYR A 7 23.48 -2.65 -5.61
N GLY A 8 23.98 -3.14 -4.47
CA GLY A 8 23.76 -4.50 -3.99
C GLY A 8 23.00 -4.50 -2.66
N SER A 9 23.70 -4.23 -1.56
CA SER A 9 23.09 -4.07 -0.23
C SER A 9 23.70 -2.87 0.49
N MET A 10 22.90 -2.21 1.32
CA MET A 10 23.36 -1.12 2.18
C MET A 10 22.62 -1.15 3.51
N ILE A 11 23.28 -0.64 4.55
CA ILE A 11 22.68 -0.40 5.86
C ILE A 11 22.35 1.09 5.95
N ALA A 12 21.17 1.42 6.45
CA ALA A 12 20.72 2.78 6.66
C ALA A 12 21.47 3.43 7.84
N MET A 13 21.31 4.74 7.99
CA MET A 13 22.01 5.52 9.02
C MET A 13 21.60 5.16 10.46
N ASP A 14 20.45 4.49 10.64
CA ASP A 14 20.00 3.98 11.94
C ASP A 14 20.69 2.68 12.36
N GLU A 15 21.54 2.12 11.48
CA GLU A 15 22.24 0.83 11.65
C GLU A 15 21.32 -0.40 11.84
N GLN A 16 20.01 -0.20 11.74
CA GLN A 16 18.98 -1.23 11.98
C GLN A 16 18.17 -1.55 10.73
N THR A 17 18.12 -0.64 9.75
CA THR A 17 17.40 -0.82 8.50
C THR A 17 18.35 -1.25 7.38
N ARG A 18 18.10 -2.39 6.75
CA ARG A 18 18.82 -2.88 5.57
C ARG A 18 18.04 -2.57 4.29
N LEU A 19 18.77 -2.25 3.23
CA LEU A 19 18.23 -2.12 1.88
C LEU A 19 18.94 -3.12 0.97
N GLU A 20 18.18 -3.93 0.24
CA GLU A 20 18.72 -4.76 -0.84
C GLU A 20 18.18 -4.31 -2.18
N MET A 21 19.06 -4.27 -3.18
CA MET A 21 18.72 -3.90 -4.54
C MET A 21 19.18 -4.99 -5.50
N LEU A 22 18.25 -5.48 -6.30
CA LEU A 22 18.54 -6.40 -7.40
C LEU A 22 18.17 -5.74 -8.72
N SER A 23 18.99 -6.00 -9.73
CA SER A 23 18.80 -5.48 -11.07
C SER A 23 19.22 -6.52 -12.11
N PHE A 24 18.35 -6.69 -13.10
CA PHE A 24 18.51 -7.64 -14.19
C PHE A 24 18.11 -6.97 -15.51
N GLU A 25 18.60 -7.55 -16.60
CA GLU A 25 18.20 -7.21 -17.96
C GLU A 25 17.83 -8.50 -18.70
N THR A 26 16.95 -8.38 -19.69
CA THR A 26 16.56 -9.52 -20.54
C THR A 26 16.48 -9.04 -21.99
N PRO A 27 16.26 -9.93 -22.99
CA PRO A 27 16.13 -9.50 -24.38
C PRO A 27 15.10 -8.39 -24.59
N LYS A 28 13.99 -8.38 -23.83
CA LYS A 28 12.90 -7.39 -23.94
C LYS A 28 12.84 -6.35 -22.83
N ILE A 29 13.55 -6.58 -21.73
CA ILE A 29 13.52 -5.72 -20.53
C ILE A 29 14.85 -4.99 -20.41
N ARG A 30 14.81 -3.66 -20.44
CA ARG A 30 15.98 -2.79 -20.26
C ARG A 30 16.45 -2.81 -18.81
N LEU A 31 15.51 -2.83 -17.87
CA LEU A 31 15.83 -2.89 -16.45
C LEU A 31 14.65 -3.52 -15.70
N LEU A 32 14.87 -4.72 -15.20
CA LEU A 32 14.07 -5.33 -14.14
C LEU A 32 14.78 -5.00 -12.84
N ARG A 33 14.11 -4.34 -11.89
CA ARG A 33 14.74 -4.02 -10.61
C ARG A 33 13.80 -4.21 -9.43
N SER A 34 14.36 -4.67 -8.32
CA SER A 34 13.72 -4.65 -7.02
C SER A 34 14.57 -3.85 -6.04
N MET A 35 13.89 -3.19 -5.11
CA MET A 35 14.46 -2.66 -3.89
C MET A 35 13.63 -3.20 -2.74
N SER A 36 14.24 -3.98 -1.85
CA SER A 36 13.70 -4.28 -0.53
C SER A 36 14.25 -3.28 0.48
N ILE A 37 13.40 -2.84 1.40
CA ILE A 37 13.77 -2.07 2.57
C ILE A 37 13.22 -2.84 3.78
N GLU A 38 14.14 -3.15 4.68
CA GLU A 38 14.04 -4.16 5.72
C GLU A 38 14.47 -3.51 7.04
N GLY A 39 13.64 -3.57 8.07
CA GLY A 39 13.83 -2.89 9.36
C GLY A 39 12.86 -3.47 10.39
N GLU A 40 12.74 -2.89 11.57
CA GLU A 40 11.84 -3.44 12.61
C GLU A 40 10.34 -3.10 12.37
N ALA A 41 10.06 -2.14 11.49
CA ALA A 41 8.83 -1.35 11.54
C ALA A 41 7.84 -1.35 10.32
N MET A 42 8.31 -1.33 9.07
CA MET A 42 7.51 -1.33 7.80
C MET A 42 8.08 -1.79 6.40
N GLN A 43 7.79 -2.91 5.77
CA GLN A 43 8.56 -3.32 4.58
C GLN A 43 8.27 -2.41 3.44
N VAL A 44 9.28 -2.24 2.61
CA VAL A 44 8.99 -1.88 1.24
C VAL A 44 9.61 -2.85 0.27
N LEU A 45 8.77 -3.41 -0.58
CA LEU A 45 9.18 -3.98 -1.83
C LEU A 45 8.75 -3.00 -2.94
N ASP A 46 9.72 -2.37 -3.58
CA ASP A 46 9.52 -1.66 -4.84
C ASP A 46 10.08 -2.52 -5.96
N PHE A 47 9.22 -2.93 -6.88
CA PHE A 47 9.58 -3.75 -8.02
C PHE A 47 9.03 -3.15 -9.30
N ALA A 48 9.82 -3.16 -10.37
CA ALA A 48 9.35 -2.73 -11.67
C ALA A 48 10.16 -3.34 -12.80
N ALA A 49 9.49 -3.44 -13.94
CA ALA A 49 10.08 -3.87 -15.19
C ALA A 49 9.96 -2.74 -16.22
N PHE A 50 11.10 -2.21 -16.63
CA PHE A 50 11.19 -1.24 -17.70
C PHE A 50 11.55 -1.94 -19.02
N PRO A 51 10.68 -1.92 -20.03
CA PRO A 51 10.99 -2.54 -21.31
C PRO A 51 12.11 -1.81 -22.04
N LYS A 52 12.74 -2.49 -23.01
CA LYS A 52 13.59 -1.80 -23.98
C LYS A 52 12.74 -0.97 -24.95
N PRO A 53 13.27 0.12 -25.53
CA PRO A 53 12.49 1.03 -26.37
C PRO A 53 11.86 0.36 -27.60
N GLU A 54 12.40 -0.76 -28.06
CA GLU A 54 11.87 -1.54 -29.17
C GLU A 54 10.58 -2.29 -28.81
N PHE A 55 10.24 -2.40 -27.52
CA PHE A 55 9.03 -3.06 -27.02
C PHE A 55 8.17 -2.03 -26.29
N ASP A 56 7.00 -1.75 -26.84
CA ASP A 56 6.02 -0.80 -26.28
C ASP A 56 5.22 -1.42 -25.11
N LEU A 57 5.85 -2.20 -24.24
CA LEU A 57 5.16 -2.79 -23.10
C LEU A 57 4.80 -1.70 -22.07
N PRO A 58 3.67 -1.83 -21.35
CA PRO A 58 3.46 -1.09 -20.12
C PRO A 58 4.59 -1.34 -19.11
N ILE A 59 4.89 -0.32 -18.29
CA ILE A 59 5.84 -0.47 -17.19
C ILE A 59 5.12 -1.16 -16.04
N PHE A 60 5.53 -2.37 -15.69
CA PHE A 60 5.01 -3.04 -14.50
C PHE A 60 5.60 -2.37 -13.26
N CYS A 61 4.77 -2.00 -12.29
CA CYS A 61 5.15 -1.50 -10.97
C CYS A 61 4.40 -2.26 -9.88
N GLY A 62 5.12 -2.77 -8.90
CA GLY A 62 4.59 -3.32 -7.66
C GLY A 62 5.23 -2.62 -6.49
N ASN A 63 4.42 -1.89 -5.72
CA ASN A 63 4.84 -1.19 -4.53
C ASN A 63 4.05 -1.76 -3.35
N PHE A 64 4.73 -2.56 -2.54
CA PHE A 64 4.18 -3.13 -1.33
C PHE A 64 4.76 -2.34 -0.17
N PHE A 65 3.88 -1.82 0.67
CA PHE A 65 4.22 -1.15 1.91
C PHE A 65 3.46 -1.85 3.04
N THR A 66 4.20 -2.50 3.92
CA THR A 66 3.62 -3.31 4.99
C THR A 66 4.08 -2.76 6.32
N THR A 67 3.22 -2.60 7.32
CA THR A 67 3.58 -2.35 8.73
C THR A 67 2.98 -3.47 9.59
N ALA A 68 3.22 -3.48 10.89
CA ALA A 68 2.57 -4.42 11.82
C ALA A 68 1.02 -4.40 11.73
N ASN A 69 0.43 -3.26 11.36
CA ASN A 69 -1.02 -3.05 11.42
C ASN A 69 -1.66 -2.71 10.07
N MET A 70 -0.88 -2.53 9.01
CA MET A 70 -1.39 -2.04 7.73
C MET A 70 -0.62 -2.59 6.55
N ASN A 71 -1.35 -2.95 5.49
CA ASN A 71 -0.79 -3.31 4.20
C ASN A 71 -1.34 -2.39 3.13
N ILE A 72 -0.45 -1.66 2.46
CA ILE A 72 -0.76 -0.87 1.27
C ILE A 72 -0.07 -1.57 0.10
N VAL A 73 -0.87 -2.05 -0.84
CA VAL A 73 -0.38 -2.67 -2.06
C VAL A 73 -0.83 -1.82 -3.23
N VAL A 74 0.13 -1.36 -4.02
CA VAL A 74 -0.13 -0.73 -5.32
C VAL A 74 0.49 -1.64 -6.37
N LEU A 75 -0.36 -2.23 -7.19
CA LEU A 75 0.05 -3.01 -8.35
C LEU A 75 -0.50 -2.32 -9.59
N ASP A 76 0.40 -1.98 -10.52
CA ASP A 76 -0.01 -1.29 -11.73
C ASP A 76 0.81 -1.72 -12.95
N LEU A 77 0.17 -1.68 -14.10
CA LEU A 77 0.80 -1.72 -15.41
C LEU A 77 0.66 -0.30 -15.96
N ASN A 78 1.68 0.52 -15.74
CA ASN A 78 1.68 1.92 -16.11
C ASN A 78 1.81 2.09 -17.62
N PRO A 79 0.94 2.89 -18.27
CA PRO A 79 0.97 3.02 -19.72
C PRO A 79 2.22 3.75 -20.19
N LEU A 80 2.91 3.19 -21.19
CA LEU A 80 4.03 3.86 -21.84
C LEU A 80 3.58 5.04 -22.71
N HIS A 81 2.36 4.98 -23.24
CA HIS A 81 1.75 5.99 -24.08
C HIS A 81 0.39 6.42 -23.52
N ASP A 82 0.01 7.68 -23.74
CA ASP A 82 -1.26 8.23 -23.29
C ASP A 82 -2.46 7.44 -23.85
N VAL A 83 -3.16 6.74 -22.96
CA VAL A 83 -4.32 5.89 -23.28
C VAL A 83 -5.59 6.69 -23.57
N THR A 84 -5.59 8.01 -23.35
CA THR A 84 -6.73 8.88 -23.69
C THR A 84 -6.74 9.26 -25.16
N SER A 85 -5.56 9.57 -25.73
CA SER A 85 -5.39 9.95 -27.13
C SER A 85 -5.02 8.77 -28.03
N ARG A 86 -4.24 7.79 -27.55
CA ARG A 86 -3.77 6.62 -28.35
C ARG A 86 -4.64 5.39 -28.11
N ARG A 87 -5.75 5.32 -28.84
CA ARG A 87 -6.73 4.22 -28.72
C ARG A 87 -6.15 2.86 -29.09
N ASP A 88 -5.33 2.79 -30.13
CA ASP A 88 -4.64 1.58 -30.58
C ASP A 88 -3.78 0.95 -29.47
N TYR A 89 -3.06 1.78 -28.71
CA TYR A 89 -2.25 1.32 -27.58
C TYR A 89 -3.12 0.85 -26.40
N LYS A 90 -4.20 1.59 -26.11
CA LYS A 90 -5.18 1.21 -25.08
C LYS A 90 -5.82 -0.14 -25.41
N GLU A 91 -6.29 -0.33 -26.63
CA GLU A 91 -6.93 -1.58 -27.08
C GLU A 91 -5.96 -2.77 -27.03
N LYS A 92 -4.71 -2.55 -27.43
CA LYS A 92 -3.65 -3.57 -27.43
C LYS A 92 -3.36 -4.10 -26.03
N TYR A 93 -3.31 -3.23 -25.01
CA TYR A 93 -2.86 -3.61 -23.66
C TYR A 93 -3.95 -3.53 -22.59
N TYR A 94 -4.73 -2.45 -22.51
CA TYR A 94 -5.60 -2.15 -21.37
C TYR A 94 -6.99 -2.75 -21.46
N ASP A 95 -7.53 -2.98 -22.66
CA ASP A 95 -8.83 -3.63 -22.81
C ASP A 95 -8.83 -5.05 -22.21
N ARG A 96 -7.65 -5.70 -22.17
CA ARG A 96 -7.47 -7.00 -21.50
C ARG A 96 -7.14 -6.89 -20.01
N LEU A 97 -6.65 -5.73 -19.55
CA LEU A 97 -6.28 -5.51 -18.14
C LEU A 97 -7.45 -5.05 -17.29
N LEU A 98 -8.36 -4.25 -17.85
CA LEU A 98 -9.55 -3.78 -17.12
C LEU A 98 -10.40 -4.94 -16.55
N PRO A 99 -10.64 -6.06 -17.28
CA PRO A 99 -11.33 -7.22 -16.71
C PRO A 99 -10.60 -7.88 -15.53
N LEU A 100 -9.27 -7.72 -15.40
CA LEU A 100 -8.54 -8.28 -14.25
C LEU A 100 -8.86 -7.53 -12.95
N GLY A 101 -9.11 -6.22 -13.03
CA GLY A 101 -9.64 -5.46 -11.90
C GLY A 101 -11.01 -5.97 -11.48
N LEU A 102 -11.88 -6.29 -12.45
CA LEU A 102 -13.20 -6.87 -12.18
C LEU A 102 -13.09 -8.23 -11.48
N LYS A 103 -12.13 -9.08 -11.85
CA LYS A 103 -11.90 -10.36 -11.16
C LYS A 103 -11.61 -10.22 -9.67
N TYR A 104 -10.92 -9.14 -9.27
CA TYR A 104 -10.66 -8.89 -7.85
C TYR A 104 -11.96 -8.52 -7.11
N THR A 105 -12.84 -7.75 -7.76
CA THR A 105 -14.19 -7.46 -7.25
C THR A 105 -15.06 -8.71 -7.22
N GLU A 106 -15.01 -9.55 -8.24
CA GLU A 106 -15.72 -10.85 -8.28
C GLU A 106 -15.30 -11.73 -7.09
N ALA A 107 -14.00 -11.86 -6.84
CA ALA A 107 -13.51 -12.61 -5.67
C ALA A 107 -14.02 -12.04 -4.34
N TRP A 108 -14.11 -10.71 -4.20
CA TRP A 108 -14.70 -10.08 -3.01
C TRP A 108 -16.21 -10.36 -2.89
N LEU A 109 -16.95 -10.35 -4.01
CA LEU A 109 -18.37 -10.68 -4.02
C LEU A 109 -18.61 -12.14 -3.63
N GLU A 110 -17.77 -13.06 -4.08
CA GLU A 110 -17.82 -14.47 -3.67
C GLU A 110 -17.58 -14.63 -2.16
N LEU A 111 -16.62 -13.89 -1.59
CA LEU A 111 -16.38 -13.87 -0.13
C LEU A 111 -17.59 -13.31 0.63
N MET A 112 -18.24 -12.27 0.09
CA MET A 112 -19.44 -11.67 0.67
C MET A 112 -20.62 -12.65 0.67
N GLU A 113 -20.82 -13.40 -0.43
CA GLU A 113 -21.89 -14.40 -0.53
C GLU A 113 -21.70 -15.55 0.48
N GLN A 114 -20.45 -15.90 0.76
CA GLN A 114 -20.09 -16.96 1.70
C GLN A 114 -20.06 -16.51 3.17
N ALA A 115 -20.11 -15.20 3.43
CA ALA A 115 -20.03 -14.67 4.78
C ALA A 115 -21.30 -15.03 5.59
N VAL A 116 -21.09 -15.54 6.81
CA VAL A 116 -22.17 -15.86 7.74
C VAL A 116 -22.36 -14.68 8.70
N GLU A 117 -23.60 -14.28 8.94
CA GLU A 117 -23.93 -13.23 9.89
C GLU A 117 -23.45 -13.60 11.30
N ASP A 118 -22.71 -12.68 11.92
CA ASP A 118 -22.31 -12.81 13.31
C ASP A 118 -23.45 -12.33 14.22
N THR A 119 -23.80 -13.14 15.21
CA THR A 119 -24.88 -12.85 16.17
C THR A 119 -24.35 -12.65 17.59
N ASP A 120 -23.04 -12.81 17.82
CA ASP A 120 -22.41 -12.57 19.12
C ASP A 120 -22.18 -11.06 19.31
N PRO A 121 -22.86 -10.40 20.27
CA PRO A 121 -22.68 -8.96 20.49
C PRO A 121 -21.24 -8.57 20.81
N SER A 122 -20.45 -9.45 21.43
CA SER A 122 -19.06 -9.16 21.76
C SER A 122 -18.18 -9.12 20.50
N GLN A 123 -18.36 -10.09 19.60
CA GLN A 123 -17.64 -10.14 18.34
C GLN A 123 -18.07 -9.01 17.39
N ILE A 124 -19.36 -8.69 17.34
CA ILE A 124 -19.88 -7.52 16.61
C ILE A 124 -19.22 -6.23 17.14
N THR A 125 -19.11 -6.08 18.47
CA THR A 125 -18.42 -4.94 19.07
C THR A 125 -16.95 -4.87 18.66
N CYS A 126 -16.25 -6.00 18.64
CA CYS A 126 -14.87 -6.07 18.14
C CYS A 126 -14.76 -5.68 16.66
N ASN A 127 -15.71 -6.12 15.83
CA ASN A 127 -15.74 -5.80 14.40
C ASN A 127 -15.99 -4.29 14.18
N LEU A 128 -16.91 -3.68 14.93
CA LEU A 128 -17.17 -2.24 14.91
C LEU A 128 -15.94 -1.43 15.30
N GLU A 129 -15.28 -1.81 16.39
CA GLU A 129 -14.05 -1.16 16.87
C GLU A 129 -12.92 -1.26 15.83
N ALA A 130 -12.77 -2.42 15.17
CA ALA A 130 -11.77 -2.62 14.12
C ALA A 130 -12.05 -1.75 12.89
N GLN A 131 -13.31 -1.65 12.47
CA GLN A 131 -13.72 -0.76 11.38
C GLN A 131 -13.49 0.70 11.75
N HIS A 132 -13.92 1.12 12.93
CA HIS A 132 -13.74 2.48 13.42
C HIS A 132 -12.25 2.87 13.44
N ARG A 133 -11.39 2.02 14.03
CA ARG A 133 -9.93 2.21 14.02
C ARG A 133 -9.35 2.39 12.61
N TYR A 134 -9.81 1.61 11.64
CA TYR A 134 -9.38 1.73 10.25
C TYR A 134 -9.81 3.06 9.62
N LEU A 135 -11.07 3.47 9.82
CA LEU A 135 -11.58 4.75 9.31
C LEU A 135 -10.85 5.94 9.93
N THR A 136 -10.64 5.92 11.25
CA THR A 136 -9.87 6.94 11.97
C THR A 136 -8.47 7.07 11.41
N TRP A 137 -7.79 5.96 11.11
CA TRP A 137 -6.47 6.00 10.48
C TRP A 137 -6.49 6.62 9.09
N ARG A 138 -7.40 6.16 8.22
CA ARG A 138 -7.46 6.62 6.83
C ARG A 138 -7.82 8.10 6.74
N ALA A 139 -8.79 8.56 7.53
CA ALA A 139 -9.17 9.98 7.55
C ALA A 139 -8.08 10.93 8.05
N GLU A 140 -7.06 10.43 8.76
CA GLU A 140 -5.91 11.22 9.19
C GLU A 140 -4.72 11.09 8.23
N LYS A 141 -4.39 9.88 7.76
CA LYS A 141 -3.10 9.55 7.12
C LYS A 141 -3.17 9.10 5.64
N ASP A 142 -4.34 9.12 5.00
CA ASP A 142 -4.49 8.73 3.59
C ASP A 142 -3.69 9.66 2.64
N PRO A 143 -2.98 9.11 1.64
CA PRO A 143 -2.12 9.91 0.76
C PRO A 143 -2.92 10.77 -0.21
N GLY A 144 -4.18 10.42 -0.47
CA GLY A 144 -5.06 11.12 -1.40
C GLY A 144 -5.52 12.49 -0.89
N HIS A 145 -5.36 12.79 0.40
CA HIS A 145 -5.79 14.06 1.01
C HIS A 145 -5.23 15.28 0.29
N GLY A 146 -3.92 15.27 -0.02
CA GLY A 146 -3.25 16.40 -0.68
C GLY A 146 -3.74 16.65 -2.10
N VAL A 147 -4.28 15.65 -2.78
CA VAL A 147 -4.90 15.80 -4.10
C VAL A 147 -6.26 16.48 -3.96
N LEU A 148 -7.13 15.96 -3.06
CA LEU A 148 -8.45 16.53 -2.82
C LEU A 148 -8.37 17.99 -2.38
N LYS A 149 -7.50 18.32 -1.42
CA LYS A 149 -7.29 19.70 -0.95
C LYS A 149 -6.94 20.67 -2.09
N ARG A 150 -6.12 20.24 -3.06
CA ARG A 150 -5.76 21.05 -4.23
C ARG A 150 -6.91 21.21 -5.22
N LEU A 151 -7.76 20.20 -5.37
CA LEU A 151 -8.87 20.20 -6.33
C LEU A 151 -10.09 20.99 -5.83
N ILE A 152 -10.46 20.80 -4.56
CA ILE A 152 -11.74 21.28 -4.02
C ILE A 152 -11.59 22.19 -2.79
N GLY A 153 -10.34 22.50 -2.40
CA GLY A 153 -10.03 23.33 -1.24
C GLY A 153 -10.08 22.57 0.08
N GLU A 154 -9.34 23.09 1.07
CA GLU A 154 -9.14 22.45 2.38
C GLU A 154 -10.45 22.10 3.11
N LYS A 155 -11.40 23.03 3.16
CA LYS A 155 -12.66 22.86 3.89
C LYS A 155 -13.52 21.73 3.32
N LEU A 156 -13.73 21.75 1.99
CA LEU A 156 -14.57 20.75 1.32
C LEU A 156 -13.86 19.39 1.24
N ALA A 157 -12.53 19.37 1.10
CA ALA A 157 -11.77 18.12 1.17
C ALA A 157 -11.89 17.46 2.55
N LYS A 158 -11.78 18.22 3.65
CA LYS A 158 -11.99 17.71 5.01
C LYS A 158 -13.38 17.15 5.21
N ASP A 159 -14.41 17.86 4.74
CA ASP A 159 -15.79 17.41 4.79
C ASP A 159 -16.01 16.10 4.00
N LEU A 160 -15.56 16.06 2.74
CA LEU A 160 -15.68 14.87 1.88
C LEU A 160 -14.93 13.66 2.46
N LEU A 161 -13.74 13.89 3.05
CA LEU A 161 -12.97 12.81 3.65
C LEU A 161 -13.68 12.21 4.85
N ARG A 162 -14.15 13.05 5.77
CA ARG A 162 -14.78 12.60 7.01
C ARG A 162 -16.18 12.05 6.78
N ASN A 163 -17.00 12.75 6.01
CA ASN A 163 -18.43 12.50 5.94
C ASN A 163 -18.84 11.61 4.76
N PHE A 164 -17.94 11.37 3.80
CA PHE A 164 -18.22 10.52 2.65
C PHE A 164 -17.21 9.37 2.50
N LEU A 165 -15.93 9.67 2.26
CA LEU A 165 -14.93 8.62 2.00
C LEU A 165 -14.69 7.71 3.20
N PHE A 166 -14.72 8.27 4.40
CA PHE A 166 -14.53 7.56 5.66
C PHE A 166 -15.69 7.81 6.64
N SER A 167 -16.92 7.90 6.10
CA SER A 167 -18.14 7.95 6.91
C SER A 167 -18.20 6.76 7.87
N GLY A 168 -18.63 6.99 9.12
CA GLY A 168 -18.59 6.01 10.21
C GLY A 168 -17.68 6.43 11.37
N ILE A 169 -16.84 7.46 11.22
CA ILE A 169 -15.93 7.89 12.30
C ILE A 169 -16.70 8.48 13.50
N ASP A 170 -17.81 9.17 13.25
CA ASP A 170 -18.61 9.77 14.33
C ASP A 170 -19.68 8.79 14.84
N GLU A 171 -19.97 7.72 14.10
CA GLU A 171 -21.06 6.79 14.36
C GLU A 171 -20.61 5.45 14.96
N LEU A 172 -19.45 4.92 14.54
CA LEU A 172 -19.00 3.57 14.91
C LEU A 172 -18.21 3.53 16.22
N GLY A 173 -17.72 4.67 16.71
CA GLY A 173 -16.93 4.74 17.95
C GLY A 173 -16.67 6.17 18.41
N SER A 174 -16.04 6.30 19.57
CA SER A 174 -15.73 7.60 20.19
C SER A 174 -14.23 7.83 20.44
N LYS A 175 -13.40 6.81 20.20
CA LYS A 175 -11.94 6.91 20.35
C LYS A 175 -11.33 7.83 19.30
N THR A 176 -10.43 8.69 19.74
CA THR A 176 -9.67 9.59 18.89
C THR A 176 -8.54 8.86 18.17
N PHE A 177 -7.89 9.53 17.21
CA PHE A 177 -6.71 8.98 16.54
C PHE A 177 -5.60 8.61 17.55
N LEU A 178 -5.34 9.45 18.55
CA LEU A 178 -4.30 9.19 19.56
C LEU A 178 -4.69 8.12 20.57
N ASP A 179 -5.99 7.83 20.75
CA ASP A 179 -6.42 6.68 21.56
C ASP A 179 -6.06 5.34 20.89
N TYR A 180 -6.06 5.29 19.55
CA TYR A 180 -5.68 4.10 18.78
C TYR A 180 -4.20 4.03 18.42
N PHE A 181 -3.57 5.18 18.22
CA PHE A 181 -2.20 5.31 17.72
C PHE A 181 -1.42 6.30 18.58
N PRO A 182 -1.24 6.04 19.89
CA PRO A 182 -0.60 6.95 20.82
C PRO A 182 0.85 7.27 20.44
N GLU A 183 1.52 6.40 19.69
CA GLU A 183 2.86 6.62 19.14
C GLU A 183 2.95 7.86 18.23
N TYR A 184 1.81 8.38 17.75
CA TYR A 184 1.70 9.62 16.97
C TYR A 184 1.55 10.89 17.79
N GLY A 185 1.44 10.80 19.12
CA GLY A 185 1.44 11.98 19.98
C GLY A 185 2.81 12.67 19.98
N ILE A 186 2.81 14.00 19.89
CA ILE A 186 3.97 14.82 20.24
C ILE A 186 3.74 15.52 21.59
N GLU A 187 4.81 16.04 22.21
CA GLU A 187 4.80 16.52 23.61
C GLU A 187 3.75 17.61 23.89
N ASP A 188 3.31 18.36 22.88
CA ASP A 188 2.27 19.38 22.98
C ASP A 188 0.82 18.84 22.84
N GLY A 189 0.67 17.52 22.69
CA GLY A 189 -0.62 16.84 22.53
C GLY A 189 -1.16 16.83 21.10
N THR A 190 -0.42 17.34 20.12
CA THR A 190 -0.82 17.30 18.71
C THR A 190 -0.37 16.00 18.02
N ILE A 191 -0.89 15.75 16.81
CA ILE A 191 -0.59 14.57 16.01
C ILE A 191 0.64 14.84 15.16
N ASN A 192 1.65 13.98 15.23
CA ASN A 192 2.85 14.04 14.41
C ASN A 192 2.48 14.03 12.91
N GLU A 193 2.98 15.01 12.14
CA GLU A 193 2.69 15.13 10.71
C GLU A 193 3.28 14.00 9.85
N LYS A 194 4.28 13.26 10.37
CA LYS A 194 4.83 12.09 9.67
C LYS A 194 3.73 11.07 9.39
N ARG A 195 3.85 10.41 8.24
CA ARG A 195 2.88 9.38 7.80
C ARG A 195 3.12 8.02 8.45
N SER A 196 4.37 7.65 8.64
CA SER A 196 4.79 6.46 9.41
C SER A 196 5.77 6.91 10.49
N ILE A 197 5.57 6.45 11.73
CA ILE A 197 6.44 6.77 12.87
C ILE A 197 7.49 5.73 13.10
N ILE A 198 7.12 4.46 12.91
CA ILE A 198 8.00 3.34 13.19
C ILE A 198 9.06 3.21 12.06
N GLY A 199 8.77 3.70 10.84
CA GLY A 199 9.70 3.54 9.70
C GLY A 199 9.52 2.18 9.02
N LYS A 200 10.44 1.76 8.11
CA LYS A 200 10.31 0.57 7.22
C LYS A 200 10.78 -0.77 7.92
N GLY A 201 10.50 -2.03 7.49
CA GLY A 201 10.41 -3.28 8.30
C GLY A 201 9.41 -4.47 8.24
N PHE A 202 9.84 -5.60 8.82
CA PHE A 202 9.99 -6.97 8.28
C PHE A 202 11.12 -7.05 7.21
N GLU A 203 11.83 -8.17 7.11
CA GLU A 203 13.00 -8.31 6.21
C GLU A 203 12.65 -9.00 4.86
N ASN A 204 11.91 -10.10 4.86
CA ASN A 204 11.44 -10.77 3.65
C ASN A 204 9.92 -10.62 3.49
N ARG A 205 9.36 -10.88 2.29
CA ARG A 205 7.89 -10.98 2.10
C ARG A 205 7.30 -11.70 3.32
N PRO A 206 6.46 -11.08 4.15
CA PRO A 206 6.14 -11.62 5.45
C PRO A 206 5.02 -12.65 5.31
N TRP A 207 4.72 -13.06 4.08
CA TRP A 207 3.86 -14.17 3.72
C TRP A 207 4.64 -15.13 2.82
N ASP A 208 4.57 -16.41 3.10
CA ASP A 208 5.14 -17.42 2.21
C ASP A 208 4.30 -17.58 0.91
N LYS A 209 4.60 -18.61 0.12
CA LYS A 209 3.86 -18.94 -1.12
C LYS A 209 2.43 -19.44 -0.87
N ASN A 210 2.11 -19.84 0.36
CA ASN A 210 0.80 -20.33 0.78
C ASN A 210 -0.04 -19.22 1.44
N GLY A 211 0.55 -18.05 1.69
CA GLY A 211 -0.13 -16.93 2.34
C GLY A 211 -0.03 -16.94 3.87
N GLU A 212 0.83 -17.77 4.45
CA GLU A 212 1.05 -17.83 5.89
C GLU A 212 2.03 -16.75 6.33
N PHE A 213 1.69 -16.03 7.40
CA PHE A 213 2.54 -14.96 7.92
C PHE A 213 3.81 -15.52 8.57
N ILE A 214 4.98 -15.18 8.03
CA ILE A 214 6.31 -15.62 8.48
C ILE A 214 7.14 -14.50 9.12
N GLY A 215 6.51 -13.37 9.44
CA GLY A 215 7.19 -12.17 9.98
C GLY A 215 7.76 -12.30 11.40
N ASN A 216 7.57 -13.45 12.09
CA ASN A 216 8.00 -13.67 13.48
C ASN A 216 9.17 -14.67 13.65
N ASP A 217 9.70 -15.26 12.58
CA ASP A 217 10.75 -16.30 12.65
C ASP A 217 12.17 -15.73 12.85
N LEU A 218 12.30 -14.68 13.69
CA LEU A 218 13.60 -14.15 14.16
C LEU A 218 14.11 -14.83 15.44
N ARG A 219 13.57 -16.01 15.80
CA ARG A 219 14.17 -16.89 16.82
C ARG A 219 14.71 -18.16 16.17
N ASN A 220 15.85 -18.05 15.51
CA ASN A 220 16.93 -19.05 15.49
C ASN A 220 18.19 -18.46 14.87
#